data_AF-A0A1L5KV12-F1
#
_entry.id   AF-A0A1L5KV12-F1
#
_cell.length_a   1.000
_cell.length_b   1.000
_cell.length_c   1.000
_cell.angle_alpha   90.00
_cell.angle_beta   90.00
_cell.angle_gamma   90.00
#
_symmetry.space_group_name_H-M   'P 1'
#
loop_
_entity.id
_entity.type
_entity.pdbx_description
1 polymer ?
#
loop_
_entity_poly.entity_id
_entity_poly.type
_entity_poly.pdbx_seq_one_letter_code
_entity_poly.pdbx_strand_id
1 'polypeptide(L)'
;MHMRHGECKTPGGKLVAVNVTVDEDGTIKSCHISGDFFIEPDVTTSTRFAGAPTSGGEASEALIHDLEQALVRGGSLQSVLDAHSDCRLIGTDASAIETAFLRAISSELTPPPAGDPAKRVGVSGTDTTGTSASVDTQYGQTDKTAEYQSRWNELKRNLTVIRDHPRTPAEQMAIDETWAREVAAGTRPPTIRFWEWAGVAVVIGKFQSAPDEVHLAVAEQ
;
A
#
# COMPACT_ATOMS: atom_id res chain seq x y z
N MET A 1 18.56 -2.74 22.44
CA MET A 1 17.88 -2.17 21.25
C MET A 1 16.38 -2.39 21.38
N HIS A 2 15.59 -1.35 21.14
CA HIS A 2 14.13 -1.40 21.23
C HIS A 2 13.54 -1.02 19.86
N MET A 3 12.59 -1.82 19.39
CA MET A 3 11.82 -1.48 18.20
C MET A 3 10.65 -0.58 18.62
N ARG A 4 10.41 0.49 17.86
CA ARG A 4 9.27 1.38 18.05
C ARG A 4 8.51 1.56 16.74
N HIS A 5 7.23 1.85 16.85
CA HIS A 5 6.30 1.90 15.72
C HIS A 5 5.45 3.16 15.80
N GLY A 6 5.20 3.77 14.65
CA GLY A 6 4.24 4.85 14.51
C GLY A 6 3.57 4.80 13.15
N GLU A 7 2.31 5.18 13.10
CA GLU A 7 1.50 5.15 11.89
C GLU A 7 0.79 6.48 11.67
N CYS A 8 0.47 6.80 10.43
CA CYS A 8 -0.33 7.96 10.03
C CYS A 8 -1.23 7.57 8.86
N LYS A 9 -2.50 7.97 8.93
CA LYS A 9 -3.47 7.78 7.85
C LYS A 9 -3.87 9.15 7.30
N THR A 10 -3.58 9.39 6.03
CA THR A 10 -4.00 10.62 5.36
C THR A 10 -5.51 10.60 5.13
N PRO A 11 -6.27 11.67 5.44
CA PRO A 11 -7.70 11.74 5.13
C PRO A 11 -7.94 11.57 3.62
N GLY A 12 -8.77 10.58 3.25
CA GLY A 12 -8.99 10.21 1.84
C GLY A 12 -7.80 9.53 1.15
N GLY A 13 -6.70 9.30 1.88
CA GLY A 13 -5.49 8.63 1.40
C GLY A 13 -5.26 7.27 2.03
N LYS A 14 -4.00 6.85 1.99
CA LYS A 14 -3.46 5.57 2.43
C LYS A 14 -2.77 5.71 3.79
N LEU A 15 -2.67 4.59 4.50
CA LEU A 15 -1.93 4.47 5.75
C LEU A 15 -0.45 4.26 5.45
N VAL A 16 0.38 4.97 6.20
CA VAL A 16 1.83 4.78 6.24
C VAL A 16 2.26 4.51 7.67
N ALA A 17 3.16 3.56 7.82
CA ALA A 17 3.72 3.09 9.07
C ALA A 17 5.24 3.13 9.01
N VAL A 18 5.85 3.57 10.11
CA VAL A 18 7.29 3.69 10.26
C VAL A 18 7.72 2.90 11.48
N ASN A 19 8.64 1.96 11.26
CA ASN A 19 9.28 1.19 12.32
C ASN A 19 10.71 1.67 12.49
N VAL A 20 11.14 1.92 13.73
CA VAL A 20 12.51 2.33 14.03
C VAL A 20 13.14 1.39 15.05
N THR A 21 14.41 1.04 14.84
CA THR A 21 15.22 0.36 15.86
C THR A 21 16.07 1.38 16.56
N VAL A 22 15.95 1.46 17.88
CA VAL A 22 16.62 2.47 18.71
C VAL A 22 17.58 1.79 19.70
N ASP A 23 18.78 2.33 19.83
CA ASP A 23 19.74 1.93 20.86
C ASP A 23 19.33 2.40 22.25
N GLU A 24 20.04 1.95 23.28
CA GLU A 24 19.82 2.36 24.68
C GLU A 24 19.99 3.87 24.87
N ASP A 25 20.87 4.50 24.09
CA ASP A 25 21.13 5.95 24.11
C ASP A 25 20.08 6.77 23.32
N GLY A 26 19.02 6.14 22.82
CA GLY A 26 17.99 6.82 22.01
C GLY A 26 18.40 7.07 20.55
N THR A 27 19.57 6.61 20.12
CA THR A 27 20.04 6.74 18.73
C THR A 27 19.32 5.76 17.82
N ILE A 28 18.80 6.26 16.69
CA ILE A 28 18.12 5.45 15.67
C ILE A 28 19.16 4.71 14.83
N LYS A 29 19.05 3.38 14.75
CA LYS A 29 19.93 2.52 13.95
C LYS A 29 19.38 2.16 12.60
N SER A 30 18.07 1.95 12.55
CA SER A 30 17.36 1.63 11.31
C SER A 30 15.96 2.22 11.36
N CYS A 31 15.46 2.53 10.18
CA CYS A 31 14.11 2.98 9.93
C CYS A 31 13.56 2.14 8.78
N HIS A 32 12.29 1.74 8.88
CA HIS A 32 11.60 1.01 7.83
C HIS A 32 10.22 1.62 7.57
N ILE A 33 9.97 2.02 6.33
CA ILE A 33 8.70 2.60 5.88
C ILE A 33 7.84 1.50 5.25
N SER A 34 6.57 1.41 5.64
CA SER A 34 5.61 0.42 5.14
C SER A 34 4.19 0.99 5.11
N GLY A 35 3.25 0.35 4.42
CA GLY A 35 1.88 0.85 4.33
C GLY A 35 1.16 0.36 3.08
N ASP A 36 -0.02 0.91 2.81
CA ASP A 36 -0.85 0.59 1.63
C ASP A 36 -0.81 1.68 0.54
N PHE A 37 0.27 2.46 0.51
CA PHE A 37 0.59 3.44 -0.53
C PHE A 37 1.31 2.79 -1.72
N PHE A 38 1.34 3.49 -2.86
CA PHE A 38 2.05 3.03 -4.06
C PHE A 38 3.18 3.99 -4.43
N ILE A 39 4.18 3.47 -5.16
CA ILE A 39 5.21 4.26 -5.82
C ILE A 39 5.03 4.03 -7.31
N GLU A 40 4.80 5.10 -8.06
CA GLU A 40 4.73 5.05 -9.51
C GLU A 40 5.96 5.74 -10.10
N PRO A 41 6.63 5.14 -11.10
CA PRO A 41 7.60 5.86 -11.88
C PRO A 41 6.90 6.98 -12.67
N ASP A 42 7.43 8.20 -12.63
CA ASP A 42 7.01 9.31 -13.46
C ASP A 42 7.51 9.08 -14.89
N VAL A 43 6.61 8.60 -15.75
CA VAL A 43 6.94 8.19 -17.12
C VAL A 43 7.16 9.40 -18.05
N THR A 44 6.97 10.64 -17.58
CA THR A 44 7.19 11.83 -18.41
C THR A 44 8.66 12.02 -18.82
N THR A 45 9.60 11.47 -18.05
CA THR A 45 11.05 11.49 -18.34
C THR A 45 11.58 10.17 -18.91
N SER A 46 10.79 9.09 -18.85
CA SER A 46 11.19 7.76 -19.31
C SER A 46 11.00 7.57 -20.82
N THR A 47 11.82 8.25 -21.61
CA THR A 47 12.05 7.87 -23.02
C THR A 47 12.83 6.56 -23.11
N ARG A 48 12.24 5.43 -22.73
CA ARG A 48 12.75 4.10 -23.10
C ARG A 48 11.62 3.16 -23.48
N PHE A 49 11.26 3.25 -24.75
CA PHE A 49 10.75 2.13 -25.53
C PHE A 49 11.75 0.95 -25.49
N ALA A 50 11.20 -0.26 -25.60
CA ALA A 50 11.86 -1.56 -25.74
C ALA A 50 12.16 -2.33 -24.43
N GLY A 51 11.21 -3.18 -24.02
CA GLY A 51 11.45 -4.61 -23.82
C GLY A 51 12.53 -5.11 -22.85
N ALA A 52 13.15 -4.26 -22.04
CA ALA A 52 14.05 -4.67 -20.97
C ALA A 52 13.27 -4.76 -19.64
N PRO A 53 13.36 -5.87 -18.89
CA PRO A 53 12.96 -5.86 -17.49
C PRO A 53 13.94 -4.95 -16.72
N THR A 54 13.57 -4.54 -15.49
CA THR A 54 14.46 -3.95 -14.45
C THR A 54 14.82 -2.45 -14.52
N SER A 55 13.85 -1.53 -14.29
CA SER A 55 14.23 -0.18 -13.79
C SER A 55 13.18 0.48 -12.89
N GLY A 56 11.88 0.20 -13.06
CA GLY A 56 10.85 0.78 -12.19
C GLY A 56 10.89 0.27 -10.73
N GLY A 57 11.28 -0.99 -10.53
CA GLY A 57 11.48 -1.56 -9.19
C GLY A 57 12.71 -0.97 -8.49
N GLU A 58 13.82 -0.84 -9.21
CA GLU A 58 15.08 -0.29 -8.68
C GLU A 58 14.93 1.18 -8.25
N ALA A 59 14.24 2.00 -9.04
CA ALA A 59 13.97 3.39 -8.69
C ALA A 59 13.03 3.50 -7.46
N SER A 60 12.01 2.64 -7.38
CA SER A 60 11.09 2.59 -6.23
C SER A 60 11.82 2.15 -4.94
N GLU A 61 12.68 1.14 -5.03
CA GLU A 61 13.50 0.66 -3.91
C GLU A 61 14.52 1.73 -3.48
N ALA A 62 15.16 2.40 -4.43
CA ALA A 62 16.08 3.49 -4.16
C ALA A 62 15.40 4.67 -3.44
N LEU A 63 14.19 5.06 -3.89
CA LEU A 63 13.42 6.11 -3.24
C LEU A 63 13.10 5.74 -1.78
N ILE A 64 12.59 4.54 -1.52
CA ILE A 64 12.27 4.11 -0.14
C ILE A 64 13.53 4.05 0.71
N HIS A 65 14.62 3.49 0.18
CA HIS A 65 15.89 3.42 0.88
C HIS A 65 16.40 4.81 1.26
N ASP A 66 16.35 5.78 0.33
CA ASP A 66 16.82 7.14 0.58
C ASP A 66 15.92 7.90 1.56
N LEU A 67 14.60 7.67 1.52
CA LEU A 67 13.68 8.20 2.52
C LEU A 67 13.99 7.64 3.92
N GLU A 68 14.20 6.33 4.04
CA GLU A 68 14.59 5.68 5.30
C GLU A 68 15.93 6.22 5.83
N GLN A 69 16.93 6.39 4.94
CA GLN A 69 18.22 6.98 5.31
C GLN A 69 18.09 8.44 5.74
N ALA A 70 17.24 9.23 5.07
CA ALA A 70 16.97 10.61 5.46
C ALA A 70 16.35 10.68 6.86
N LEU A 71 15.38 9.82 7.19
CA LEU A 71 14.79 9.74 8.53
C LEU A 71 15.84 9.41 9.61
N VAL A 72 16.71 8.43 9.36
CA VAL A 72 17.78 8.08 10.31
C VAL A 72 18.77 9.23 10.53
N ARG A 73 19.06 10.02 9.48
CA ARG A 73 20.01 11.14 9.53
C ARG A 73 19.38 12.47 9.96
N GLY A 74 18.05 12.53 10.13
CA GLY A 74 17.32 13.78 10.37
C GLY A 74 17.30 14.74 9.17
N GLY A 75 17.35 14.20 7.95
CA GLY A 75 17.26 14.94 6.70
C GLY A 75 15.82 15.25 6.28
N SER A 76 15.65 16.10 5.26
CA SER A 76 14.34 16.44 4.70
C SER A 76 13.87 15.39 3.70
N LEU A 77 12.66 14.85 3.89
CA LEU A 77 12.05 13.93 2.93
C LEU A 77 11.69 14.62 1.61
N GLN A 78 11.32 15.90 1.66
CA GLN A 78 11.01 16.66 0.45
C GLN A 78 12.22 16.73 -0.48
N SER A 79 13.43 16.95 0.07
CA SER A 79 14.65 16.96 -0.76
C SER A 79 14.95 15.61 -1.40
N VAL A 80 14.59 14.51 -0.76
CA VAL A 80 14.69 13.17 -1.36
C VAL A 80 13.68 13.01 -2.48
N LEU A 81 12.41 13.39 -2.26
CA LEU A 81 11.37 13.34 -3.29
C LEU A 81 11.73 14.21 -4.51
N ASP A 82 12.30 15.40 -4.28
CA ASP A 82 12.75 16.28 -5.35
C ASP A 82 13.92 15.68 -6.15
N ALA A 83 14.82 14.92 -5.49
CA ALA A 83 15.91 14.21 -6.14
C ALA A 83 15.44 12.99 -6.95
N HIS A 84 14.33 12.37 -6.52
CA HIS A 84 13.67 11.23 -7.17
C HIS A 84 12.45 11.69 -7.98
N SER A 85 12.63 12.72 -8.82
CA SER A 85 11.57 13.25 -9.68
C SER A 85 11.02 12.25 -10.72
N ASP A 86 11.69 11.12 -10.89
CA ASP A 86 11.28 9.98 -11.71
C ASP A 86 10.37 9.00 -10.96
N CYS A 87 10.04 9.26 -9.69
CA CYS A 87 9.12 8.47 -8.89
C CYS A 87 8.14 9.37 -8.13
N ARG A 88 6.92 8.87 -7.90
CA ARG A 88 5.87 9.58 -7.17
C ARG A 88 5.18 8.67 -6.16
N LEU A 89 5.02 9.17 -4.94
CA LEU A 89 4.19 8.54 -3.90
C LEU A 89 2.71 8.77 -4.20
N ILE A 90 1.92 7.70 -4.15
CA ILE A 90 0.47 7.72 -4.35
C ILE A 90 -0.23 7.28 -3.07
N GLY A 91 -1.12 8.14 -2.58
CA GLY A 91 -1.91 7.88 -1.38
C GLY A 91 -1.24 8.28 -0.06
N THR A 92 0.04 8.61 -0.07
CA THR A 92 0.75 9.20 1.08
C THR A 92 1.63 10.36 0.62
N ASP A 93 2.21 11.08 1.57
CA ASP A 93 3.11 12.19 1.33
C ASP A 93 4.23 12.24 2.39
N ALA A 94 5.20 13.15 2.19
CA ALA A 94 6.30 13.35 3.13
C ALA A 94 5.81 13.67 4.55
N SER A 95 4.74 14.45 4.70
CA SER A 95 4.23 14.89 6.00
C SER A 95 3.60 13.73 6.79
N ALA A 96 2.89 12.82 6.12
CA ALA A 96 2.34 11.62 6.72
C ALA A 96 3.47 10.67 7.18
N ILE A 97 4.52 10.49 6.37
CA ILE A 97 5.69 9.69 6.74
C ILE A 97 6.41 10.30 7.95
N GLU A 98 6.67 11.62 7.93
CA GLU A 98 7.28 12.34 9.05
C GLU A 98 6.44 12.23 10.32
N THR A 99 5.12 12.34 10.21
CA THR A 99 4.20 12.16 11.34
C THR A 99 4.29 10.76 11.91
N ALA A 100 4.29 9.72 11.06
CA ALA A 100 4.45 8.34 11.49
C ALA A 100 5.80 8.11 12.18
N PHE A 101 6.89 8.67 11.63
CA PHE A 101 8.22 8.61 12.23
C PHE A 101 8.29 9.32 13.59
N LEU A 102 7.74 10.54 13.70
CA LEU A 102 7.68 11.30 14.94
C LEU A 102 6.92 10.53 16.04
N ARG A 103 5.83 9.86 15.67
CA ARG A 103 5.08 8.96 16.55
C ARG A 103 5.90 7.76 16.99
N ALA A 104 6.70 7.19 16.09
CA ALA A 104 7.58 6.07 16.41
C ALA A 104 8.71 6.46 17.39
N ILE A 105 9.27 7.66 17.28
CA ILE A 105 10.40 8.08 18.15
C ILE A 105 9.95 8.71 19.48
N SER A 106 8.73 9.25 19.55
CA SER A 106 8.20 9.87 20.77
C SER A 106 7.85 8.81 21.81
N SER A 107 8.46 8.90 23.00
CA SER A 107 8.25 7.96 24.12
C SER A 107 6.85 8.05 24.76
N GLU A 108 6.08 9.08 24.42
CA GLU A 108 4.73 9.31 24.92
C GLU A 108 3.87 9.88 23.78
N LEU A 109 3.13 9.02 23.10
CA LEU A 109 1.79 9.41 22.69
C LEU A 109 0.83 8.49 23.43
N THR A 110 0.23 9.00 24.50
CA THR A 110 -1.15 8.65 24.82
C THR A 110 -1.91 8.74 23.50
N PRO A 111 -2.71 7.72 23.12
CA PRO A 111 -3.65 7.90 22.02
C PRO A 111 -4.36 9.24 22.25
N PRO A 112 -4.58 10.08 21.23
CA PRO A 112 -5.45 11.24 21.41
C PRO A 112 -6.69 10.73 22.16
N PRO A 113 -7.11 11.37 23.28
CA PRO A 113 -8.27 10.92 24.03
C PRO A 113 -9.35 10.69 22.99
N ALA A 114 -9.92 9.48 22.95
CA ALA A 114 -10.88 9.05 21.93
C ALA A 114 -11.73 10.25 21.57
N GLY A 115 -11.36 10.92 20.48
CA GLY A 115 -12.03 12.15 20.10
C GLY A 115 -13.47 11.74 19.92
N ASP A 116 -14.40 12.54 20.44
CA ASP A 116 -15.83 12.32 20.26
C ASP A 116 -16.05 11.67 18.90
N PRO A 117 -16.61 10.44 18.85
CA PRO A 117 -16.55 9.58 17.68
C PRO A 117 -16.84 10.44 16.47
N ALA A 118 -15.83 10.58 15.59
CA ALA A 118 -15.85 11.55 14.51
C ALA A 118 -17.25 11.58 13.94
N LYS A 119 -17.98 12.67 14.22
CA LYS A 119 -19.41 12.75 13.97
C LYS A 119 -19.54 12.49 12.49
N ARG A 120 -19.98 11.28 12.10
CA ARG A 120 -20.29 10.99 10.72
C ARG A 120 -21.33 12.03 10.36
N VAL A 121 -20.93 13.03 9.60
CA VAL A 121 -21.86 13.91 8.93
C VAL A 121 -22.53 13.00 7.92
N GLY A 122 -23.64 12.39 8.34
CA GLY A 122 -24.55 11.74 7.45
C GLY A 122 -25.01 12.80 6.47
N VAL A 123 -24.51 12.73 5.24
CA VAL A 123 -25.20 13.36 4.13
C VAL A 123 -26.51 12.57 4.00
N SER A 124 -27.59 13.09 4.59
CA SER A 124 -28.95 12.71 4.21
C SER A 124 -29.16 13.16 2.77
N GLY A 125 -28.67 12.35 1.84
CA GLY A 125 -29.07 12.40 0.45
C GLY A 125 -30.41 11.69 0.35
N THR A 126 -31.46 12.48 0.14
CA THR A 126 -32.77 12.00 -0.29
C THR A 126 -32.64 11.05 -1.49
N ASP A 127 -33.43 9.98 -1.48
CA ASP A 127 -33.59 8.99 -2.54
C ASP A 127 -33.41 9.59 -3.94
N THR A 128 -32.31 9.23 -4.61
CA THR A 128 -32.25 9.27 -6.07
C THR A 128 -31.26 8.21 -6.54
N THR A 129 -31.82 7.12 -7.06
CA THR A 129 -31.26 6.14 -8.02
C THR A 129 -29.73 5.97 -8.05
N GLY A 130 -29.31 4.76 -7.70
CA GLY A 130 -27.92 4.27 -7.65
C GLY A 130 -26.98 4.83 -8.71
N THR A 131 -26.06 5.66 -8.24
CA THR A 131 -24.80 5.97 -8.93
C THR A 131 -23.71 5.37 -8.08
N SER A 132 -22.95 4.42 -8.65
CA SER A 132 -21.77 3.83 -8.03
C SER A 132 -20.86 4.94 -7.48
N ALA A 133 -20.36 4.78 -6.27
CA ALA A 133 -19.37 5.67 -5.69
C ALA A 133 -18.09 5.62 -6.54
N SER A 134 -18.01 6.48 -7.56
CA SER A 134 -16.78 6.79 -8.27
C SER A 134 -15.90 7.53 -7.27
N VAL A 135 -14.80 6.89 -6.88
CA VAL A 135 -13.72 7.54 -6.15
C VAL A 135 -13.15 8.59 -7.10
N ASP A 136 -13.62 9.83 -6.97
CA ASP A 136 -13.20 10.96 -7.79
C ASP A 136 -11.82 11.42 -7.29
N THR A 137 -10.82 10.61 -7.59
CA THR A 137 -9.42 10.92 -7.29
C THR A 137 -8.85 11.62 -8.51
N GLN A 138 -8.91 12.94 -8.51
CA GLN A 138 -8.20 13.77 -9.48
C GLN A 138 -6.68 13.72 -9.19
N TYR A 139 -6.07 12.56 -9.38
CA TYR A 139 -4.66 12.50 -9.71
C TYR A 139 -4.55 12.98 -11.16
N GLY A 140 -3.63 13.90 -11.47
CA GLY A 140 -3.33 14.31 -12.84
C GLY A 140 -2.90 13.09 -13.66
N GLN A 141 -3.88 12.41 -14.25
CA GLN A 141 -3.73 11.14 -14.92
C GLN A 141 -3.42 11.47 -16.37
N THR A 142 -2.16 11.31 -16.77
CA THR A 142 -1.80 11.24 -18.17
C THR A 142 -2.71 10.19 -18.84
N ASP A 143 -3.23 10.47 -20.04
CA ASP A 143 -4.08 9.52 -20.76
C ASP A 143 -3.27 8.29 -21.19
N LYS A 144 -3.24 7.28 -20.32
CA LYS A 144 -2.50 6.02 -20.49
C LYS A 144 -3.35 4.94 -21.18
N THR A 145 -4.51 5.28 -21.73
CA THR A 145 -5.48 4.31 -22.27
C THR A 145 -4.86 3.41 -23.34
N ALA A 146 -4.12 3.98 -24.28
CA ALA A 146 -3.49 3.24 -25.38
C ALA A 146 -2.36 2.30 -24.89
N GLU A 147 -1.56 2.75 -23.91
CA GLU A 147 -0.50 1.94 -23.31
C GLU A 147 -1.09 0.71 -22.60
N TYR A 148 -2.10 0.94 -21.76
CA TYR A 148 -2.78 -0.13 -21.04
C TYR A 148 -3.44 -1.13 -21.98
N GLN A 149 -4.05 -0.66 -23.08
CA GLN A 149 -4.62 -1.53 -24.09
C GLN A 149 -3.55 -2.41 -24.77
N SER A 150 -2.39 -1.84 -25.12
CA SER A 150 -1.29 -2.60 -25.72
C SER A 150 -0.76 -3.68 -24.77
N ARG A 151 -0.48 -3.31 -23.51
CA ARG A 151 -0.01 -4.24 -22.47
C ARG A 151 -1.01 -5.34 -22.18
N TRP A 152 -2.30 -4.99 -22.12
CA TRP A 152 -3.36 -5.96 -21.94
C TRP A 152 -3.43 -6.97 -23.10
N ASN A 153 -3.36 -6.49 -24.34
CA ASN A 153 -3.37 -7.35 -25.53
C ASN A 153 -2.17 -8.30 -25.58
N GLU A 154 -1.01 -7.87 -25.07
CA GLU A 154 0.16 -8.71 -24.94
C GLU A 154 -0.03 -9.82 -23.89
N LEU A 155 -0.47 -9.47 -22.68
CA LEU A 155 -0.75 -10.42 -21.61
C LEU A 155 -1.83 -11.44 -22.01
N LYS A 156 -2.87 -10.98 -22.70
CA LYS A 156 -4.01 -11.80 -23.13
C LYS A 156 -3.60 -13.03 -23.95
N ARG A 157 -2.50 -12.97 -24.71
CA ARG A 157 -2.05 -14.07 -25.58
C ARG A 157 -1.70 -15.34 -24.79
N ASN A 158 -1.14 -15.18 -23.60
CA ASN A 158 -0.70 -16.30 -22.74
C ASN A 158 -1.49 -16.36 -21.42
N LEU A 159 -2.64 -15.68 -21.37
CA LEU A 159 -3.47 -15.59 -20.18
C LEU A 159 -4.20 -16.90 -19.93
N THR A 160 -3.95 -17.50 -18.76
CA THR A 160 -4.67 -18.67 -18.29
C THR A 160 -5.87 -18.23 -17.47
N VAL A 161 -7.06 -18.73 -17.77
CA VAL A 161 -8.27 -18.46 -16.98
C VAL A 161 -8.73 -19.74 -16.31
N ILE A 162 -8.80 -19.72 -14.98
CA ILE A 162 -9.13 -20.88 -14.14
C ILE A 162 -10.42 -20.58 -13.38
N ARG A 163 -11.36 -21.53 -13.41
CA ARG A 163 -12.46 -21.60 -12.44
C ARG A 163 -12.13 -22.70 -11.44
N ASP A 164 -11.81 -22.31 -10.23
CA ASP A 164 -11.46 -23.22 -9.16
C ASP A 164 -12.72 -23.72 -8.44
N HIS A 165 -12.56 -24.76 -7.62
CA HIS A 165 -13.61 -25.18 -6.69
C HIS A 165 -13.54 -24.35 -5.39
N PRO A 166 -14.62 -24.33 -4.59
CA PRO A 166 -14.58 -23.72 -3.26
C PRO A 166 -13.46 -24.34 -2.40
N ARG A 167 -12.71 -23.50 -1.69
CA ARG A 167 -11.64 -23.90 -0.75
C ARG A 167 -11.73 -23.10 0.54
N THR A 168 -11.10 -23.58 1.59
CA THR A 168 -11.10 -22.88 2.88
C THR A 168 -10.39 -21.53 2.76
N PRO A 169 -10.71 -20.55 3.62
CA PRO A 169 -10.09 -19.24 3.52
C PRO A 169 -8.57 -19.24 3.59
N ALA A 170 -7.99 -20.03 4.49
CA ALA A 170 -6.54 -20.16 4.63
C ALA A 170 -5.89 -20.75 3.36
N GLU A 171 -6.50 -21.76 2.76
CA GLU A 171 -6.00 -22.34 1.51
C GLU A 171 -6.03 -21.34 0.35
N GLN A 172 -7.09 -20.51 0.26
CA GLN A 172 -7.16 -19.48 -0.78
C GLN A 172 -6.01 -18.49 -0.66
N MET A 173 -5.72 -18.01 0.55
CA MET A 173 -4.62 -17.08 0.79
C MET A 173 -3.26 -17.70 0.45
N ALA A 174 -3.03 -18.95 0.85
CA ALA A 174 -1.78 -19.66 0.57
C ALA A 174 -1.57 -19.89 -0.95
N ILE A 175 -2.63 -20.24 -1.67
CA ILE A 175 -2.59 -20.42 -3.13
C ILE A 175 -2.30 -19.10 -3.82
N ASP A 176 -3.00 -18.02 -3.46
CA ASP A 176 -2.82 -16.72 -4.09
C ASP A 176 -1.38 -16.19 -3.89
N GLU A 177 -0.81 -16.34 -2.69
CA GLU A 177 0.59 -15.97 -2.44
C GLU A 177 1.56 -16.81 -3.28
N THR A 178 1.42 -18.13 -3.25
CA THR A 178 2.29 -19.05 -3.99
C THR A 178 2.22 -18.76 -5.49
N TRP A 179 1.01 -18.53 -6.01
CA TRP A 179 0.81 -18.30 -7.42
C TRP A 179 1.32 -16.94 -7.88
N ALA A 180 1.14 -15.90 -7.06
CA ALA A 180 1.74 -14.60 -7.32
C ALA A 180 3.28 -14.71 -7.43
N ARG A 181 3.92 -15.47 -6.52
CA ARG A 181 5.37 -15.70 -6.55
C ARG A 181 5.81 -16.46 -7.80
N GLU A 182 5.09 -17.51 -8.20
CA GLU A 182 5.41 -18.26 -9.43
C GLU A 182 5.21 -17.43 -10.71
N VAL A 183 4.20 -16.56 -10.76
CA VAL A 183 4.02 -15.62 -11.87
C VAL A 183 5.16 -14.62 -11.93
N ALA A 184 5.57 -14.06 -10.78
CA ALA A 184 6.72 -13.17 -10.69
C ALA A 184 8.04 -13.85 -11.08
N ALA A 185 8.20 -15.14 -10.74
CA ALA A 185 9.36 -15.94 -11.13
C ALA A 185 9.32 -16.43 -12.59
N GLY A 186 8.21 -16.21 -13.31
CA GLY A 186 8.02 -16.68 -14.69
C GLY A 186 7.78 -18.18 -14.81
N THR A 187 7.57 -18.91 -13.71
CA THR A 187 7.31 -20.36 -13.71
C THR A 187 5.83 -20.69 -13.89
N ARG A 188 4.93 -19.72 -13.68
CA ARG A 188 3.51 -19.79 -14.04
C ARG A 188 3.16 -18.69 -15.05
N PRO A 189 2.37 -18.97 -16.10
CA PRO A 189 1.87 -17.93 -17.00
C PRO A 189 0.95 -16.92 -16.27
N PRO A 190 0.73 -15.72 -16.84
CA PRO A 190 -0.29 -14.79 -16.34
C PRO A 190 -1.63 -15.51 -16.14
N THR A 191 -2.22 -15.43 -14.95
CA THR A 191 -3.38 -16.24 -14.57
C THR A 191 -4.47 -15.40 -13.95
N ILE A 192 -5.72 -15.58 -14.41
CA ILE A 192 -6.93 -15.11 -13.72
C ILE A 192 -7.61 -16.33 -13.12
N ARG A 193 -7.76 -16.32 -11.79
CA ARG A 193 -8.45 -17.37 -11.02
C ARG A 193 -9.76 -16.83 -10.47
N PHE A 194 -10.86 -17.48 -10.83
CA PHE A 194 -12.15 -17.29 -10.18
C PHE A 194 -12.31 -18.38 -9.11
N TRP A 195 -12.56 -17.98 -7.88
CA TRP A 195 -12.65 -18.90 -6.75
C TRP A 195 -13.71 -18.45 -5.74
N GLU A 196 -14.15 -19.39 -4.91
CA GLU A 196 -15.20 -19.19 -3.91
C GLU A 196 -14.69 -19.63 -2.52
N TRP A 197 -15.23 -19.03 -1.46
CA TRP A 197 -14.95 -19.45 -0.09
C TRP A 197 -15.77 -20.69 0.27
N ALA A 198 -15.14 -21.70 0.86
CA ALA A 198 -15.81 -22.85 1.44
C ALA A 198 -16.27 -22.62 2.91
N GLY A 199 -16.03 -21.43 3.45
CA GLY A 199 -16.40 -21.07 4.82
C GLY A 199 -16.43 -19.56 5.02
N VAL A 200 -17.09 -19.12 6.10
CA VAL A 200 -17.11 -17.71 6.49
C VAL A 200 -15.71 -17.23 6.90
N ALA A 201 -15.38 -15.99 6.58
CA ALA A 201 -14.12 -15.39 6.94
C ALA A 201 -14.24 -13.88 7.07
N VAL A 202 -13.44 -13.33 7.99
CA VAL A 202 -13.09 -11.91 8.00
C VAL A 202 -11.66 -11.81 7.47
N VAL A 203 -11.47 -11.07 6.38
CA VAL A 203 -10.13 -10.79 5.82
C VAL A 203 -9.78 -9.35 6.18
N ILE A 204 -8.64 -9.18 6.85
CA ILE A 204 -8.08 -7.88 7.18
C ILE A 204 -6.78 -7.68 6.41
N GLY A 205 -6.49 -6.44 6.04
CA GLY A 205 -5.25 -6.06 5.39
C GLY A 205 -4.04 -6.27 6.30
N LYS A 206 -2.86 -6.47 5.70
CA LYS A 206 -1.59 -6.72 6.42
C LYS A 206 -1.26 -5.67 7.50
N PHE A 207 -1.69 -4.43 7.30
CA PHE A 207 -1.44 -3.31 8.22
C PHE A 207 -2.68 -2.91 9.04
N GLN A 208 -3.75 -3.70 8.96
CA GLN A 208 -4.96 -3.49 9.74
C GLN A 208 -4.84 -4.25 11.06
N SER A 209 -5.33 -3.63 12.14
CA SER A 209 -5.30 -4.23 13.47
C SER A 209 -6.58 -5.02 13.72
N ALA A 210 -6.46 -6.34 13.88
CA ALA A 210 -7.59 -7.21 14.21
C ALA A 210 -8.38 -6.77 15.46
N PRO A 211 -7.75 -6.49 16.62
CA PRO A 211 -8.49 -6.08 17.81
C PRO A 211 -9.19 -4.72 17.66
N ASP A 212 -8.68 -3.83 16.80
CA ASP A 212 -9.25 -2.50 16.61
C ASP A 212 -10.33 -2.47 15.51
N GLU A 213 -10.23 -3.37 14.53
CA GLU A 213 -11.12 -3.39 13.36
C GLU A 213 -12.19 -4.48 13.41
N VAL A 214 -12.00 -5.52 14.22
CA VAL A 214 -12.87 -6.70 14.26
C VAL A 214 -13.36 -6.95 15.67
N HIS A 215 -14.67 -7.12 15.81
CA HIS A 215 -15.25 -7.69 17.03
C HIS A 215 -14.98 -9.21 17.07
N LEU A 216 -13.79 -9.59 17.53
CA LEU A 216 -13.29 -10.98 17.49
C LEU A 216 -14.27 -11.99 18.11
N ALA A 217 -14.85 -11.67 19.28
CA ALA A 217 -15.82 -12.54 19.95
C ALA A 217 -17.10 -12.81 19.14
N VAL A 218 -17.45 -11.91 18.21
CA VAL A 218 -18.57 -12.10 17.28
C VAL A 218 -18.11 -12.85 16.03
N ALA A 219 -16.90 -12.59 15.57
CA ALA A 219 -16.33 -13.22 14.37
C ALA A 219 -15.96 -14.70 14.56
N GLU A 220 -15.76 -15.15 15.80
CA GLU A 220 -15.49 -16.56 16.15
C GLU A 220 -16.75 -17.45 16.16
N GLN A 221 -17.95 -16.88 16.05
CA GLN A 221 -19.25 -17.59 16.07
C GLN A 221 -19.74 -17.92 14.66
#